data_AF-A0A699YYH0-F1
#
_entry.id   AF-A0A699YYH0-F1
#
_cell.length_a   1.000
_cell.length_b   1.000
_cell.length_c   1.000
_cell.angle_alpha   90.00
_cell.angle_beta   90.00
_cell.angle_gamma   90.00
#
_symmetry.space_group_name_H-M   'P 1'
#
loop_
_entity.id
_entity.type
_entity.pdbx_description
1 polymer ?
#
loop_
_entity_poly.entity_id
_entity_poly.type
_entity_poly.pdbx_seq_one_letter_code
_entity_poly.pdbx_strand_id
1 'polypeptide(L)'
;MDDLFHLRHFTTGEYNKNRTFLSDEDYSLALDVFVKGCADVMLCDPLSHQRSVQPQKDWWFLGGRMQAGEEPHVTAARHVRREAGVDLAPQRFRA
;
A
#
# COMPACT_ATOMS: atom_id res chain seq x y z
N MET A 1 24.53 -0.93 -7.00
CA MET A 1 23.46 -0.18 -6.32
C MET A 1 22.96 -1.13 -5.27
N ASP A 2 23.28 -0.85 -4.00
CA ASP A 2 23.02 -1.81 -2.93
C ASP A 2 21.52 -1.99 -2.72
N ASP A 3 21.13 -3.23 -2.40
CA ASP A 3 19.76 -3.66 -2.16
C ASP A 3 19.18 -2.92 -0.95
N LEU A 4 18.36 -1.90 -1.21
CA LEU A 4 17.67 -1.11 -0.18
C LEU A 4 16.45 -1.84 0.40
N PHE A 5 16.05 -3.02 -0.10
CA PHE A 5 14.86 -3.74 0.36
C PHE A 5 14.99 -4.30 1.78
N HIS A 6 16.21 -4.39 2.32
CA HIS A 6 16.46 -4.87 3.69
C HIS A 6 16.46 -3.76 4.75
N LEU A 7 16.46 -2.49 4.35
CA LEU A 7 16.47 -1.36 5.29
C LEU A 7 15.09 -1.23 5.93
N ARG A 8 15.02 -1.51 7.23
CA ARG A 8 13.81 -1.28 8.01
C ARG A 8 13.64 0.21 8.23
N HIS A 9 12.52 0.79 7.80
CA HIS A 9 12.19 2.21 7.97
C HIS A 9 11.84 2.59 9.43
N PHE A 10 11.97 1.65 10.37
CA PHE A 10 11.72 1.81 11.80
C PHE A 10 12.48 0.74 12.60
N THR A 11 12.75 1.03 13.88
CA THR A 11 13.36 0.07 14.81
C THR A 11 12.40 -1.07 15.10
N THR A 12 12.80 -2.29 14.76
CA THR A 12 12.01 -3.48 15.04
C THR A 12 12.21 -4.00 16.44
N GLY A 13 11.11 -4.34 17.12
CA GLY A 13 11.10 -4.87 18.48
C GLY A 13 10.10 -4.14 19.39
N GLU A 14 9.83 -2.85 19.12
CA GLU A 14 8.92 -2.03 19.93
C GLU A 14 7.60 -1.70 19.22
N TYR A 15 7.55 -1.86 17.89
CA TYR A 15 6.34 -1.56 17.13
C TYR A 15 5.28 -2.64 17.34
N ASN A 16 4.20 -2.27 18.05
CA ASN A 16 2.98 -3.06 18.12
C ASN A 16 2.09 -2.73 16.91
N LYS A 17 1.87 -3.72 16.04
CA LYS A 17 1.01 -3.56 14.86
C LYS A 17 -0.37 -3.06 15.30
N ASN A 18 -0.75 -1.90 14.79
CA ASN A 18 -2.04 -1.29 15.05
C ASN A 18 -2.81 -1.05 13.74
N ARG A 19 -4.10 -0.75 13.87
CA ARG A 19 -4.99 -0.42 12.74
C ARG A 19 -5.46 1.03 12.84
N THR A 20 -4.59 1.91 13.32
CA THR A 20 -4.95 3.31 13.56
C THR A 20 -5.25 4.01 12.24
N PHE A 21 -6.43 4.61 12.18
CA PHE A 21 -6.76 5.66 11.22
C PHE A 21 -6.67 6.97 11.99
N LEU A 22 -5.83 7.87 11.49
CA LEU A 22 -5.69 9.21 12.06
C LEU A 22 -6.96 10.02 11.78
N SER A 23 -7.19 11.04 12.61
CA SER A 23 -8.16 12.10 12.28
C SER A 23 -7.76 12.77 10.96
N ASP A 24 -8.70 13.44 10.29
CA ASP A 24 -8.38 14.15 9.03
C ASP A 24 -7.31 15.23 9.26
N GLU A 25 -7.33 15.90 10.42
CA GLU A 25 -6.34 16.91 10.82
C GLU A 25 -4.94 16.29 10.96
N ASP A 26 -4.81 15.24 11.78
CA ASP A 26 -3.53 14.55 11.98
C ASP A 26 -3.02 13.90 10.68
N TYR A 27 -3.94 13.35 9.88
CA TYR A 27 -3.60 12.74 8.60
C TYR A 27 -3.12 13.76 7.57
N SER A 28 -3.71 14.96 7.57
CA SER A 28 -3.28 16.08 6.73
C SER A 28 -1.87 16.53 7.11
N LEU A 29 -1.60 16.74 8.39
CA LEU A 29 -0.26 17.10 8.85
C LEU A 29 0.77 16.01 8.52
N ALA A 30 0.40 14.74 8.69
CA ALA A 30 1.24 13.60 8.36
C ALA A 30 1.61 13.53 6.85
N LEU A 31 0.75 14.04 5.95
CA LEU A 31 1.04 14.08 4.51
C LEU A 31 2.18 15.03 4.15
N ASP A 32 2.39 16.09 4.93
CA ASP A 32 3.44 17.08 4.66
C ASP A 32 4.84 16.60 5.06
N VAL A 33 4.91 15.69 6.03
CA VAL A 33 6.18 15.33 6.70
C VAL A 33 6.60 13.88 6.48
N PHE A 34 5.67 12.96 6.16
CA PHE A 34 5.98 11.55 6.02
C PHE A 34 5.85 11.05 4.59
N VAL A 35 6.84 10.28 4.15
CA VAL A 35 6.73 9.47 2.94
C VAL A 35 5.94 8.20 3.25
N LYS A 36 4.81 8.02 2.57
CA LYS A 36 3.94 6.85 2.74
C LYS A 36 4.42 5.69 1.88
N GLY A 37 4.70 4.56 2.51
CA GLY A 37 4.86 3.30 1.80
C GLY A 37 3.54 2.86 1.16
N CYS A 38 3.58 2.53 -0.12
CA CYS A 38 2.45 2.05 -0.91
C CYS A 38 2.87 0.83 -1.71
N ALA A 39 1.91 -0.06 -1.98
CA ALA A 39 2.08 -1.10 -2.98
C ALA A 39 0.95 -0.96 -4.00
N ASP A 40 1.34 -0.80 -5.26
CA ASP A 40 0.45 -0.67 -6.41
C ASP A 40 0.63 -1.88 -7.32
N VAL A 41 -0.48 -2.32 -7.91
CA VAL A 41 -0.58 -3.54 -8.72
C VAL A 41 -1.14 -3.17 -10.08
N MET A 42 -0.39 -3.52 -11.12
CA MET A 42 -0.89 -3.57 -12.48
C MET A 42 -1.40 -4.97 -12.78
N LEU A 43 -2.69 -5.09 -13.08
CA LEU A 43 -3.28 -6.33 -13.57
C LEU A 43 -3.11 -6.37 -15.10
N CYS A 44 -2.54 -7.44 -15.63
CA CYS A 44 -2.19 -7.55 -17.06
C CYS A 44 -3.36 -7.88 -18.00
N ASP A 45 -4.51 -8.27 -17.44
CA ASP A 45 -5.78 -8.55 -18.15
C ASP A 45 -6.81 -7.45 -17.77
N PRO A 46 -7.90 -7.24 -18.54
CA PRO A 46 -8.56 -5.94 -18.73
C PRO A 46 -9.44 -5.46 -17.54
N LEU A 47 -8.89 -5.51 -16.33
CA LEU A 47 -9.46 -4.88 -15.16
C LEU A 47 -8.85 -3.48 -15.05
N SER A 48 -9.54 -2.53 -15.66
CA SER A 48 -9.25 -1.13 -15.50
C SER A 48 -9.94 -0.63 -14.22
N HIS A 49 -9.20 0.07 -13.35
CA HIS A 49 -9.74 0.63 -12.10
C HIS A 49 -9.78 2.15 -12.18
N GLN A 50 -10.97 2.74 -11.97
CA GLN A 50 -11.14 4.19 -11.93
C GLN A 50 -11.28 4.65 -10.48
N ARG A 51 -10.35 5.49 -10.03
CA ARG A 51 -10.35 6.03 -8.67
C ARG A 51 -11.40 7.13 -8.53
N SER A 52 -12.21 7.05 -7.48
CA SER A 52 -13.18 8.11 -7.11
C SER A 52 -12.62 9.13 -6.12
N VAL A 53 -11.39 8.93 -5.63
CA VAL A 53 -10.74 9.74 -4.57
C VAL A 53 -9.43 10.37 -5.04
N GLN A 54 -9.07 11.49 -4.41
CA GLN A 54 -7.78 12.16 -4.59
C GLN A 54 -6.59 11.23 -4.25
N PRO A 55 -5.35 11.50 -4.72
CA PRO A 55 -4.93 12.67 -5.51
C PRO A 55 -5.19 12.55 -7.02
N GLN A 56 -5.54 11.37 -7.51
CA GLN A 56 -5.78 11.12 -8.94
C GLN A 56 -7.15 10.45 -9.11
N LYS A 57 -8.17 11.25 -9.42
CA LYS A 57 -9.54 10.76 -9.68
C LYS A 57 -9.71 10.33 -11.14
N ASP A 58 -9.00 9.29 -11.54
CA ASP A 58 -9.01 8.79 -12.92
C ASP A 58 -8.61 7.30 -12.97
N TRP A 59 -8.42 6.75 -14.17
CA TRP A 59 -7.79 5.46 -14.39
C TRP A 59 -6.42 5.39 -13.71
N TRP A 60 -6.25 4.40 -12.83
CA TRP A 60 -5.05 4.22 -12.03
C TRP A 60 -4.77 2.75 -11.77
N PHE A 61 -3.58 2.46 -11.26
CA PHE A 61 -3.26 1.16 -10.69
C PHE A 61 -4.14 0.86 -9.47
N LEU A 62 -4.39 -0.42 -9.23
CA LEU A 62 -5.04 -0.88 -8.00
C LEU A 62 -4.01 -0.84 -6.88
N GLY A 63 -4.32 -0.25 -5.73
CA GLY A 63 -3.35 -0.24 -4.63
C GLY A 63 -3.57 0.82 -3.57
N GLY A 64 -2.53 1.02 -2.77
CA GLY A 64 -2.53 2.06 -1.76
C GLY A 64 -1.60 1.77 -0.60
N ARG A 65 -1.85 2.48 0.50
CA ARG A 65 -0.98 2.51 1.68
C ARG A 65 -0.69 1.10 2.24
N MET A 66 0.58 0.85 2.51
CA MET A 66 1.07 -0.28 3.31
C MET A 66 0.86 0.00 4.80
N GLN A 67 0.53 -1.03 5.58
CA GLN A 67 0.63 -0.92 7.03
C GLN A 67 2.09 -1.06 7.45
N ALA A 68 2.48 -0.41 8.54
CA ALA A 68 3.86 -0.54 9.04
C ALA A 68 4.16 -2.02 9.37
N GLY A 69 5.30 -2.50 8.88
CA GLY A 69 5.71 -3.90 8.99
C GLY A 69 5.02 -4.87 8.02
N GLU A 70 4.15 -4.41 7.11
CA GLU A 70 3.69 -5.27 6.01
C GLU A 70 4.73 -5.35 4.90
N GLU A 71 4.93 -6.56 4.38
CA GLU A 71 5.66 -6.78 3.14
C GLU A 71 4.85 -6.27 1.93
N PRO A 72 5.49 -5.76 0.86
CA PRO A 72 4.79 -5.20 -0.31
C PRO A 72 3.80 -6.19 -0.95
N HIS A 73 4.18 -7.46 -1.11
CA HIS A 73 3.34 -8.48 -1.74
C HIS A 73 2.12 -8.85 -0.90
N VAL A 74 2.21 -8.76 0.43
CA VAL A 74 1.06 -8.94 1.33
C VAL A 74 0.09 -7.76 1.20
N THR A 75 0.62 -6.54 1.09
CA THR A 75 -0.19 -5.33 0.86
C THR A 75 -0.90 -5.39 -0.49
N ALA A 76 -0.19 -5.80 -1.54
CA ALA A 76 -0.74 -5.99 -2.89
C ALA A 76 -1.94 -6.96 -2.88
N ALA A 77 -1.77 -8.14 -2.28
CA ALA A 77 -2.84 -9.14 -2.14
C ALA A 77 -4.08 -8.56 -1.43
N ARG A 78 -3.87 -7.83 -0.32
CA ARG A 78 -4.93 -7.20 0.46
C ARG A 78 -5.72 -6.18 -0.35
N HIS A 79 -5.04 -5.34 -1.13
CA HIS A 79 -5.72 -4.35 -1.95
C HIS A 79 -6.45 -4.99 -3.12
N VAL A 80 -5.86 -5.96 -3.85
CA VAL A 80 -6.55 -6.67 -4.94
C VAL A 80 -7.85 -7.32 -4.43
N ARG A 81 -7.81 -7.96 -3.27
CA ARG A 81 -9.01 -8.52 -2.65
C ARG A 81 -10.05 -7.46 -2.32
N ARG A 82 -9.62 -6.30 -1.78
CA ARG A 82 -10.52 -5.21 -1.36
C ARG A 82 -11.18 -4.51 -2.56
N GLU A 83 -10.43 -4.27 -3.63
CA GLU A 83 -10.84 -3.38 -4.72
C GLU A 83 -11.34 -4.12 -5.96
N ALA A 84 -10.86 -5.33 -6.21
CA ALA A 84 -11.30 -6.18 -7.33
C ALA A 84 -12.05 -7.44 -6.89
N GLY A 85 -12.13 -7.74 -5.59
CA GLY A 85 -12.81 -8.94 -5.08
C GLY A 85 -12.08 -10.25 -5.40
N VAL A 86 -10.83 -10.20 -5.86
CA VAL A 86 -10.05 -11.37 -6.25
C VAL A 86 -9.08 -11.75 -5.14
N ASP A 87 -9.15 -13.02 -4.69
CA ASP A 87 -8.23 -13.55 -3.68
C ASP A 87 -6.99 -14.14 -4.37
N LEU A 88 -5.86 -13.45 -4.28
CA LEU A 88 -4.58 -13.87 -4.86
C LEU A 88 -3.57 -14.18 -3.76
N ALA A 89 -2.92 -15.34 -3.87
CA ALA A 89 -1.81 -15.68 -2.99
C ALA A 89 -0.67 -14.64 -3.12
N PRO A 90 -0.11 -14.12 -2.02
CA PRO A 90 0.90 -13.06 -2.08
C PRO A 90 2.13 -13.39 -2.93
N GLN A 91 2.50 -14.68 -3.03
CA GLN A 91 3.62 -15.16 -3.83
C GLN A 91 3.42 -14.99 -5.35
N ARG A 92 2.20 -14.63 -5.80
CA ARG A 92 1.93 -14.30 -7.20
C ARG A 92 2.43 -12.92 -7.61
N PHE A 93 2.63 -12.02 -6.66
CA PHE A 93 3.16 -10.68 -6.93
C PHE A 93 4.67 -10.75 -7.06
N ARG A 94 5.17 -10.30 -8.21
CA ARG A 94 6.60 -10.17 -8.51
C ARG A 94 6.96 -8.69 -8.40
N ALA A 95 8.11 -8.40 -7.79
CA ALA A 95 8.70 -7.06 -7.77
C ALA A 95 9.55 -6.84 -9.03
#